data_AF-A0A6L8DAH6-F1
#
_entry.id   AF-A0A6L8DAH6-F1
#
_cell.length_a   1.000
_cell.length_b   1.000
_cell.length_c   1.000
_cell.angle_alpha   90.00
_cell.angle_beta   90.00
_cell.angle_gamma   90.00
#
_symmetry.space_group_name_H-M   'P 1'
#
loop_
_entity.id
_entity.type
_entity.pdbx_description
1 polymer ?
#
loop_
_entity_poly.entity_id
_entity_poly.type
_entity_poly.pdbx_seq_one_letter_code
_entity_poly.pdbx_strand_id
1 'polypeptide(L)'
;MSLVARGLEADGIATVVLGSALDIVEHCGVPRFAFADFPLGNPCGRPWDGVMQRQVVASAMALFETAAGPRTTARLPYRWGGDESWRDNYMAIREADLDVLRRQGDERRALRRKRAAGTQTPAHSTPMSFLTSR
;
A
#
# COMPACT_ATOMS: atom_id res chain seq x y z
N MET A 1 -3.09 -2.21 -7.17
CA MET A 1 -2.27 -2.11 -8.39
C MET A 1 -2.02 -3.46 -9.08
N SER A 2 -2.06 -4.59 -8.38
CA SER A 2 -1.70 -5.92 -8.94
C SER A 2 -2.53 -6.37 -10.15
N LEU A 3 -3.85 -6.22 -10.10
CA LEU A 3 -4.73 -6.60 -11.23
C LEU A 3 -4.50 -5.71 -12.47
N VAL A 4 -4.26 -4.42 -12.25
CA VAL A 4 -3.98 -3.46 -13.33
C VAL A 4 -2.66 -3.79 -14.02
N ALA A 5 -1.60 -4.09 -13.25
CA ALA A 5 -0.30 -4.48 -13.80
C ALA A 5 -0.42 -5.71 -14.72
N ARG A 6 -1.20 -6.72 -14.30
CA ARG A 6 -1.45 -7.90 -15.13
C ARG A 6 -2.24 -7.57 -16.41
N GLY A 7 -3.24 -6.70 -16.32
CA GLY A 7 -4.00 -6.25 -17.48
C GLY A 7 -3.12 -5.53 -18.50
N LEU A 8 -2.32 -4.55 -18.03
CA LEU A 8 -1.40 -3.79 -18.87
C LEU A 8 -0.39 -4.69 -19.61
N GLU A 9 0.12 -5.72 -18.96
CA GLU A 9 1.06 -6.66 -19.58
C GLU A 9 0.41 -7.60 -20.60
N ALA A 10 -0.84 -7.99 -20.38
CA ALA A 10 -1.60 -8.72 -21.39
C ALA A 10 -1.78 -7.89 -22.68
N ASP A 11 -1.80 -6.56 -22.54
CA ASP A 11 -1.89 -5.60 -23.65
C ASP A 11 -0.51 -5.12 -24.15
N GLY A 12 0.59 -5.74 -23.70
CA GLY A 12 1.95 -5.44 -24.18
C GLY A 12 2.63 -4.23 -23.52
N ILE A 13 2.04 -3.66 -22.47
CA ILE A 13 2.64 -2.58 -21.68
C ILE A 13 3.36 -3.20 -20.49
N ALA A 14 4.68 -3.32 -20.57
CA ALA A 14 5.48 -3.89 -19.48
C ALA A 14 5.34 -3.08 -18.18
N THR A 15 5.32 -3.78 -17.04
CA THR A 15 5.15 -3.19 -15.71
C THR A 15 6.11 -3.77 -14.68
N VAL A 16 6.37 -2.98 -13.63
CA VAL A 16 6.96 -3.43 -12.37
C VAL A 16 6.19 -2.81 -11.22
N VAL A 17 5.89 -3.60 -10.19
CA VAL A 17 5.28 -3.13 -8.96
C VAL A 17 6.37 -2.94 -7.92
N LEU A 18 6.44 -1.76 -7.31
CA LEU A 18 7.25 -1.49 -6.12
C LEU A 18 6.32 -1.45 -4.91
N GLY A 19 6.56 -2.26 -3.89
CA GLY A 19 5.61 -2.41 -2.78
C GLY A 19 6.18 -3.10 -1.54
N SER A 20 5.41 -3.07 -0.46
CA SER A 20 5.80 -3.57 0.87
C SER A 20 4.91 -4.70 1.41
N ALA A 21 3.86 -5.10 0.69
CA ALA A 21 2.98 -6.19 1.07
C ALA A 21 3.31 -7.46 0.28
N LEU A 22 4.34 -8.17 0.72
CA LEU A 22 4.92 -9.30 -0.04
C LEU A 22 3.89 -10.38 -0.35
N ASP A 23 3.23 -10.88 0.69
CA ASP A 23 2.23 -11.95 0.64
C ASP A 23 1.06 -11.61 -0.28
N ILE A 24 0.50 -10.40 -0.16
CA ILE A 24 -0.63 -9.94 -0.95
C ILE A 24 -0.25 -9.84 -2.44
N VAL A 25 0.93 -9.28 -2.73
CA VAL A 25 1.36 -9.05 -4.11
C VAL A 25 1.75 -10.36 -4.80
N GLU A 26 2.44 -11.26 -4.10
CA GLU A 26 2.76 -12.60 -4.60
C GLU A 26 1.51 -13.45 -4.82
N HIS A 27 0.54 -13.40 -3.89
CA HIS A 27 -0.74 -14.07 -4.06
C HIS A 27 -1.49 -13.59 -5.31
N CYS A 28 -1.49 -12.28 -5.55
CA CYS A 28 -2.07 -11.69 -6.76
C CYS A 28 -1.31 -12.05 -8.05
N GLY A 29 -0.05 -12.47 -7.94
CA GLY A 29 0.78 -12.95 -9.04
C GLY A 29 1.09 -11.88 -10.09
N VAL A 30 1.66 -10.76 -9.67
CA VAL A 30 2.04 -9.66 -10.58
C VAL A 30 3.20 -10.07 -11.51
N PRO A 31 3.38 -9.39 -12.67
CA PRO A 31 4.45 -9.71 -13.62
C PRO A 31 5.85 -9.55 -13.03
N ARG A 32 6.15 -8.40 -12.42
CA ARG A 32 7.43 -8.13 -11.74
C ARG A 32 7.17 -7.41 -10.43
N PHE A 33 7.85 -7.82 -9.37
CA PHE A 33 7.68 -7.24 -8.04
C PHE A 33 9.02 -6.90 -7.38
N ALA A 34 9.28 -5.61 -7.18
CA ALA A 34 10.34 -5.13 -6.31
C ALA A 34 9.77 -4.96 -4.90
N PHE A 35 10.14 -5.88 -4.01
CA PHE A 35 9.71 -5.87 -2.62
C PHE A 35 10.67 -5.02 -1.77
N ALA A 36 10.13 -3.97 -1.16
CA ALA A 36 10.81 -3.18 -0.15
C ALA A 36 10.17 -3.42 1.22
N ASP A 37 10.95 -3.97 2.16
CA ASP A 37 10.50 -4.31 3.52
C ASP A 37 10.43 -3.07 4.42
N PHE A 38 9.51 -2.18 4.06
CA PHE A 38 9.25 -0.87 4.67
C PHE A 38 7.81 -0.79 5.19
N PRO A 39 7.48 0.17 6.06
CA PRO A 39 6.10 0.41 6.48
C PRO A 39 5.17 0.61 5.29
N LEU A 40 3.98 0.02 5.35
CA LEU A 40 3.01 0.13 4.27
C LEU A 40 2.73 1.60 3.93
N GLY A 41 2.71 1.90 2.63
CA GLY A 41 2.56 3.26 2.11
C GLY A 41 3.88 3.98 1.82
N ASN A 42 5.03 3.40 2.18
CA ASN A 42 6.35 3.98 1.93
C ASN A 42 7.26 3.08 1.09
N PRO A 43 6.79 2.51 -0.03
CA PRO A 43 7.54 1.48 -0.75
C PRO A 43 8.81 2.02 -1.44
N CYS A 44 8.91 3.34 -1.65
CA CYS A 44 10.09 3.98 -2.22
C CYS A 44 11.16 4.30 -1.17
N GLY A 45 10.93 4.09 0.12
CA GLY A 45 11.86 4.46 1.18
C GLY A 45 11.38 5.62 2.03
N ARG A 46 12.25 6.06 2.95
CA ARG A 46 11.91 7.05 3.97
C ARG A 46 11.52 8.41 3.39
N PRO A 47 10.61 9.16 4.04
CA PRO A 47 10.39 10.56 3.72
C PRO A 47 11.70 11.35 3.75
N TRP A 48 11.88 12.23 2.76
CA TRP A 48 13.03 13.14 2.64
C TRP A 48 14.41 12.49 2.40
N ASP A 49 14.50 11.16 2.39
CA ASP A 49 15.71 10.43 2.03
C ASP A 49 15.77 10.22 0.50
N GLY A 50 16.09 11.29 -0.23
CA GLY A 50 16.13 11.25 -1.69
C GLY A 50 17.20 10.29 -2.26
N VAL A 51 18.23 9.96 -1.47
CA VAL A 51 19.27 9.00 -1.90
C VAL A 51 18.69 7.58 -1.88
N MET A 52 18.10 7.16 -0.76
CA MET A 52 17.42 5.86 -0.66
C MET A 52 16.31 5.73 -1.71
N GLN A 53 15.49 6.77 -1.88
CA GLN A 53 14.39 6.76 -2.84
C GLN A 53 14.85 6.50 -4.27
N ARG A 54 15.94 7.15 -4.70
CA ARG A 54 16.53 6.90 -6.03
C ARG A 54 17.07 5.49 -6.16
N GLN A 55 17.75 4.98 -5.13
CA GLN A 55 18.31 3.62 -5.14
C GLN A 55 17.23 2.53 -5.22
N VAL A 56 16.14 2.70 -4.48
CA VAL A 56 14.98 1.80 -4.50
C VAL A 56 14.33 1.78 -5.88
N VAL A 57 14.06 2.96 -6.47
CA VAL A 57 13.47 3.05 -7.82
C VAL A 57 14.42 2.48 -8.87
N ALA A 58 15.72 2.77 -8.81
CA ALA A 58 16.70 2.21 -9.74
C ALA A 58 16.72 0.68 -9.68
N SER A 59 16.61 0.09 -8.48
CA SER A 59 16.53 -1.38 -8.32
C SER A 59 15.26 -1.96 -8.94
N ALA A 60 14.12 -1.27 -8.84
CA ALA A 60 12.89 -1.68 -9.49
C ALA A 60 13.00 -1.61 -11.03
N MET A 61 13.68 -0.60 -11.57
CA MET A 61 13.96 -0.51 -13.01
C MET A 61 14.95 -1.58 -13.47
N ALA A 62 15.96 -1.92 -12.66
CA ALA A 62 16.85 -3.03 -12.97
C ALA A 62 16.08 -4.36 -13.04
N LEU A 63 15.13 -4.61 -12.12
CA LEU A 63 14.24 -5.77 -12.20
C LEU A 63 13.38 -5.74 -13.47
N PHE A 64 12.89 -4.56 -13.86
CA PHE A 64 12.09 -4.40 -15.07
C PHE A 64 12.83 -4.92 -16.31
N GLU A 65 14.13 -4.62 -16.42
CA GLU A 65 15.00 -5.06 -17.52
C GLU A 65 15.45 -6.52 -17.42
N THR A 66 15.66 -7.03 -16.21
CA THR A 66 16.35 -8.32 -15.99
C THR A 66 15.43 -9.49 -15.67
N ALA A 67 14.15 -9.26 -15.35
CA ALA A 67 13.23 -10.33 -15.01
C ALA A 67 13.06 -11.32 -16.17
N ALA A 68 13.34 -12.61 -15.91
CA ALA A 68 13.24 -13.67 -16.90
C ALA A 68 11.80 -14.01 -17.32
N GLY A 69 10.81 -13.58 -16.54
CA GLY A 69 9.40 -13.86 -16.82
C GLY A 69 8.45 -13.25 -15.79
N PRO A 70 7.13 -13.47 -15.96
CA PRO A 70 6.13 -13.01 -15.01
C PRO A 70 6.30 -13.71 -13.65
N ARG A 71 5.72 -13.11 -12.59
CA ARG A 71 5.84 -13.57 -11.20
C ARG A 71 7.28 -13.58 -10.67
N THR A 72 8.12 -12.69 -11.17
CA THR A 72 9.47 -12.49 -10.64
C THR A 72 9.42 -11.51 -9.46
N THR A 73 9.88 -11.96 -8.28
CA THR A 73 10.04 -11.11 -7.09
C THR A 73 11.53 -10.85 -6.82
N ALA A 74 11.92 -9.59 -6.71
CA ALA A 74 13.21 -9.18 -6.15
C ALA A 74 13.00 -8.59 -4.76
N ARG A 75 13.69 -9.11 -3.75
CA ARG A 75 13.75 -8.50 -2.41
C ARG A 75 14.87 -7.48 -2.38
N LEU A 76 14.53 -6.22 -2.16
CA LEU A 76 15.52 -5.15 -2.15
C LEU A 76 16.33 -5.18 -0.84
N PRO A 77 17.65 -4.89 -0.87
CA PRO A 77 18.53 -5.02 0.29
C PRO A 77 18.47 -3.83 1.26
N TYR A 78 17.48 -2.95 1.12
CA TYR A 78 17.37 -1.71 1.89
C TYR A 78 16.59 -1.93 3.19
N ARG A 79 16.98 -1.23 4.26
CA ARG A 79 16.29 -1.22 5.55
C ARG A 79 15.62 0.13 5.79
N TRP A 80 14.47 0.13 6.46
CA TRP A 80 13.74 1.36 6.76
C TRP A 80 14.57 2.29 7.65
N GLY A 81 15.20 1.74 8.69
CA GLY A 81 16.06 2.48 9.60
C GLY A 81 16.85 1.56 10.51
N GLY A 82 17.51 2.14 11.52
CA GLY A 82 18.13 1.35 12.60
C GLY A 82 17.10 0.85 13.62
N ASP A 83 15.98 1.56 13.77
CA ASP A 83 14.85 1.17 14.62
C ASP A 83 13.73 0.56 13.77
N GLU A 84 13.33 -0.66 14.13
CA GLU A 84 12.27 -1.44 13.49
C GLU A 84 10.98 -1.48 14.33
N SER A 85 10.87 -0.65 15.38
CA SER A 85 9.69 -0.53 16.27
C SER A 85 8.38 -0.21 15.55
N TRP A 86 8.45 0.27 14.30
CA TRP A 86 7.28 0.47 13.45
C TRP A 86 6.50 -0.83 13.23
N ARG A 87 7.17 -1.99 13.22
CA ARG A 87 6.54 -3.30 13.00
C ARG A 87 5.57 -3.65 14.13
N ASP A 88 5.98 -3.39 15.37
CA ASP A 88 5.18 -3.67 16.55
C ASP A 88 3.97 -2.73 16.67
N ASN A 89 4.05 -1.56 16.05
CA ASN A 89 2.98 -0.57 16.05
C ASN A 89 2.01 -0.73 14.86
N TYR A 90 2.48 -1.27 13.75
CA TYR A 90 1.71 -1.37 12.52
C TYR A 90 0.54 -2.36 12.68
N MET A 91 -0.68 -1.84 12.58
CA MET A 91 -1.93 -2.62 12.74
C MET A 91 -2.00 -3.40 14.07
N ALA A 92 -1.29 -2.93 15.10
CA ALA A 92 -1.28 -3.56 16.41
C ALA A 92 -2.67 -3.58 17.04
N ILE A 93 -3.09 -4.75 17.52
CA ILE A 93 -4.31 -4.90 18.31
C ILE A 93 -3.87 -5.06 19.76
N ARG A 94 -4.07 -4.03 20.56
CA ARG A 94 -3.72 -4.02 21.99
C ARG A 94 -4.96 -4.33 22.82
N GLU A 95 -4.78 -4.95 23.97
CA GLU A 95 -5.89 -5.27 24.88
C GLU A 95 -6.72 -4.03 25.24
N ALA A 96 -6.05 -2.90 25.49
CA ALA A 96 -6.67 -1.62 25.78
C ALA A 96 -7.59 -1.10 24.65
N ASP A 97 -7.36 -1.52 23.41
CA ASP A 97 -8.10 -1.04 22.23
C ASP A 97 -9.27 -1.95 21.83
N LEU A 98 -9.39 -3.15 22.42
CA LEU A 98 -10.31 -4.19 21.95
C LEU A 98 -11.77 -3.74 21.92
N ASP A 99 -12.25 -3.08 22.97
CA ASP A 99 -13.66 -2.66 23.06
C ASP A 99 -13.96 -1.51 22.08
N VAL A 100 -12.99 -0.63 21.85
CA VAL A 100 -13.09 0.44 20.85
C VAL A 100 -13.15 -0.17 19.45
N LEU A 101 -12.23 -1.10 19.13
CA LEU A 101 -12.16 -1.77 17.83
C LEU A 101 -13.40 -2.61 17.53
N ARG A 102 -13.96 -3.31 18.55
CA ARG A 102 -15.22 -4.04 18.44
C ARG A 102 -16.38 -3.13 18.07
N ARG A 103 -16.59 -2.05 18.82
CA ARG A 103 -17.64 -1.05 18.56
C ARG A 103 -17.51 -0.45 17.16
N GLN A 104 -16.30 -0.04 16.76
CA GLN A 104 -16.06 0.46 15.39
C GLN A 104 -16.34 -0.61 14.33
N GLY A 105 -16.07 -1.88 14.62
CA GLY A 105 -16.43 -3.01 13.76
C GLY A 105 -17.94 -3.13 13.56
N ASP A 106 -18.71 -3.06 14.64
CA ASP A 106 -20.18 -3.13 14.62
C ASP A 106 -20.80 -1.95 13.85
N GLU A 107 -20.33 -0.73 14.13
CA GLU A 107 -20.77 0.48 13.43
C GLU A 107 -20.50 0.38 11.91
N ARG A 108 -19.30 -0.04 11.50
CA ARG A 108 -18.96 -0.24 10.08
C ARG A 108 -19.85 -1.29 9.42
N ARG A 109 -20.14 -2.40 10.10
CA ARG A 109 -21.05 -3.45 9.59
C ARG A 109 -22.49 -2.93 9.45
N ALA A 110 -22.99 -2.19 10.44
CA ALA A 110 -24.30 -1.56 10.38
C ALA A 110 -24.42 -0.56 9.22
N LEU A 111 -23.39 0.27 9.02
CA LEU A 111 -23.33 1.21 7.90
C LEU A 111 -23.32 0.49 6.54
N ARG A 112 -22.55 -0.60 6.41
CA ARG A 112 -22.53 -1.42 5.18
C ARG A 112 -23.91 -2.02 4.89
N ARG A 113 -24.64 -2.50 5.90
CA ARG A 113 -26.01 -3.01 5.74
C ARG A 113 -26.98 -1.92 5.27
N LYS A 114 -26.93 -0.72 5.86
CA LYS A 114 -27.75 0.42 5.44
C LYS A 114 -27.47 0.85 4.00
N ARG A 115 -26.19 0.91 3.60
CA ARG A 115 -25.77 1.20 2.22
C ARG A 115 -26.26 0.14 1.23
N ALA A 116 -26.16 -1.14 1.58
CA ALA A 116 -26.65 -2.24 0.75
C ALA A 116 -28.19 -2.22 0.61
N ALA A 117 -28.92 -1.77 1.63
CA ALA A 117 -30.37 -1.61 1.61
C ALA A 117 -30.86 -0.33 0.88
N GLY A 118 -29.98 0.40 0.19
CA GLY A 118 -30.34 1.59 -0.59
C GLY A 118 -30.69 2.83 0.26
N THR A 119 -30.51 2.80 1.58
CA THR A 119 -30.74 3.96 2.44
C THR A 119 -29.53 4.90 2.35
N GLN A 120 -29.58 5.83 1.40
CA GLN A 120 -28.56 6.85 1.18
C GLN A 120 -28.30 7.60 2.49
N THR A 121 -27.07 7.55 3.00
CA THR A 121 -26.63 8.47 4.06
C THR A 121 -26.38 9.82 3.38
N PRO A 122 -26.96 10.95 3.84
CA PRO A 122 -26.69 12.23 3.21
C PRO A 122 -25.19 12.49 3.23
N ALA A 123 -24.68 12.98 2.09
CA ALA A 123 -23.28 13.31 1.92
C ALA A 123 -22.83 14.22 3.07
N HIS A 124 -21.69 13.90 3.69
CA HIS A 124 -21.03 14.81 4.61
C HIS A 124 -20.62 16.04 3.79
N SER A 125 -21.43 17.10 3.85
CA SER A 125 -21.10 18.40 3.29
C SER A 125 -20.05 19.03 4.20
N THR A 126 -18.78 18.72 3.97
CA THR A 126 -17.69 19.52 4.54
C THR A 126 -17.72 20.87 3.83
N PRO A 127 -17.99 22.01 4.50
CA PRO A 127 -17.83 23.30 3.86
C PRO A 127 -16.34 23.51 3.57
N MET A 128 -16.00 23.64 2.28
CA MET A 128 -14.72 24.15 1.81
C MET A 128 -14.63 25.64 2.15
N SER A 129 -14.26 25.97 3.38
CA SER A 129 -13.74 27.31 3.69
C SER A 129 -12.30 27.36 3.21
N PHE A 130 -12.10 27.73 1.94
CA PHE A 130 -10.82 28.22 1.45
C PHE A 130 -10.48 29.50 2.21
N LEU A 131 -9.58 29.41 3.19
CA LEU A 131 -8.92 30.55 3.78
C LEU A 131 -8.02 31.18 2.72
N THR A 132 -8.54 32.20 2.04
CA THR A 132 -7.73 33.26 1.47
C THR A 132 -7.20 34.10 2.64
N SER A 133 -5.90 34.04 2.91
CA SER A 133 -5.19 35.14 3.55
C SER A 133 -3.90 35.36 2.80
N ARG A 134 -3.64 36.65 2.58
CA ARG A 134 -2.58 37.25 1.79
C ARG A 134 -1.19 36.97 2.33
#